data_AF-A0A6B2E1F7-F1
#
_entry.id   AF-A0A6B2E1F7-F1
#
_cell.length_a   1.000
_cell.length_b   1.000
_cell.length_c   1.000
_cell.angle_alpha   90.00
_cell.angle_beta   90.00
_cell.angle_gamma   90.00
#
_symmetry.space_group_name_H-M   'P 1'
#
loop_
_entity.id
_entity.type
_entity.pdbx_description
1 polymer ?
#
loop_
_entity_poly.entity_id
_entity_poly.type
_entity_poly.pdbx_seq_one_letter_code
_entity_poly.pdbx_strand_id
1 'polypeptide(L)'
;MSRPDNGNRPGAAVNVSQRSDRVRLWEPDPAVPAGALPVFGELHAAARRRAAAHLVLPLPFVIGGTALLFGRFGIAAPLFLVVFFGVLLLTTVAILTTLRKAVPFLRARFEPVVPAPDGLVVAGRRVGVRLPDGRWLHARMPAPLRVQLAGERRLWLLRLGDRAMVTLPGTGVLGTATITDHPLPDARPLPAESRVPAPPRHDPVLTAYRRHVGNLMWYSAAVYGVTAALAAWASADLPDERALAAAKGGAVFLAVFIGLFALIVVGRAIQFRSPVPADSWTELSVVVDRPISINRYGLVRIEGRALLPDGRTVGFRMRNVAVAFALATATTGQLWIAGAPRPGKSAIAGIPGHAVMGTARLV
;
A
#
# COMPACT_ATOMS: atom_id res chain seq x y z
N MET A 1 39.97 -58.36 14.51
CA MET A 1 39.51 -57.90 13.19
C MET A 1 38.00 -58.08 13.15
N SER A 2 37.25 -57.08 13.63
CA SER A 2 35.78 -57.08 13.64
C SER A 2 35.32 -55.64 13.41
N ARG A 3 34.66 -55.41 12.28
CA ARG A 3 34.15 -54.11 11.80
C ARG A 3 32.94 -53.67 12.66
N PRO A 4 32.86 -52.41 13.11
CA PRO A 4 31.61 -51.88 13.66
C PRO A 4 30.72 -51.31 12.53
N ASP A 5 29.43 -51.58 12.72
CA ASP A 5 28.29 -51.22 11.90
C ASP A 5 28.12 -49.69 11.79
N ASN A 6 28.08 -49.18 10.55
CA ASN A 6 27.77 -47.78 10.27
C ASN A 6 26.26 -47.61 10.18
N GLY A 7 25.63 -47.32 11.32
CA GLY A 7 24.22 -46.97 11.45
C GLY A 7 23.88 -45.71 10.64
N ASN A 8 23.21 -45.93 9.51
CA ASN A 8 22.60 -44.92 8.65
C ASN A 8 21.50 -44.17 9.45
N ARG A 9 21.80 -42.96 9.94
CA ARG A 9 20.79 -42.09 10.58
C ARG A 9 19.94 -41.42 9.50
N PRO A 10 18.61 -41.65 9.46
CA PRO A 10 17.73 -40.86 8.59
C PRO A 10 17.79 -39.40 9.02
N GLY A 11 18.07 -38.53 8.04
CA GLY A 11 18.15 -37.09 8.22
C GLY A 11 16.88 -36.58 8.90
N ALA A 12 17.08 -35.81 9.97
CA ALA A 12 16.03 -35.14 10.69
C ALA A 12 15.13 -34.38 9.71
N ALA A 13 13.88 -34.83 9.60
CA ALA A 13 12.82 -34.06 9.00
C ALA A 13 12.69 -32.77 9.82
N VAL A 14 13.32 -31.69 9.33
CA VAL A 14 13.16 -30.35 9.88
C VAL A 14 11.68 -30.03 9.79
N ASN A 15 11.05 -29.97 10.96
CA ASN A 15 9.63 -29.70 11.16
C ASN A 15 9.23 -28.44 10.37
N VAL A 16 8.53 -28.62 9.25
CA VAL A 16 8.09 -27.53 8.37
C VAL A 16 7.11 -26.59 9.10
N SER A 17 6.47 -27.07 10.16
CA SER A 17 5.61 -26.30 11.06
C SER A 17 6.35 -25.18 11.81
N GLN A 18 7.60 -25.39 12.24
CA GLN A 18 8.39 -24.38 12.99
C GLN A 18 8.87 -23.20 12.14
N ARG A 19 8.96 -23.33 10.81
CA ARG A 19 9.41 -22.21 9.96
C ARG A 19 8.34 -21.12 9.79
N SER A 20 7.07 -21.47 9.96
CA SER A 20 5.97 -20.49 9.88
C SER A 20 5.84 -19.60 11.13
N ASP A 21 6.43 -20.02 12.27
CA ASP A 21 6.46 -19.25 13.52
C ASP A 21 7.51 -18.13 13.52
N ARG A 22 8.35 -18.05 12.48
CA ARG A 22 9.49 -17.11 12.45
C ARG A 22 9.09 -15.70 12.04
N VAL A 23 8.07 -15.54 11.19
CA VAL A 23 7.62 -14.23 10.70
C VAL A 23 6.53 -13.72 11.61
N ARG A 24 6.87 -12.82 12.54
CA ARG A 24 5.90 -12.20 13.44
C ARG A 24 5.26 -11.01 12.75
N LEU A 25 3.94 -10.90 12.91
CA LEU A 25 3.13 -9.88 12.26
C LEU A 25 2.46 -9.00 13.30
N TRP A 26 2.17 -7.77 12.90
CA TRP A 26 1.20 -6.97 13.63
C TRP A 26 -0.22 -7.44 13.26
N GLU A 27 -1.03 -7.68 14.29
CA GLU A 27 -2.44 -8.02 14.19
C GLU A 27 -3.26 -7.08 15.10
N PRO A 28 -4.49 -6.71 14.69
CA PRO A 28 -5.36 -5.92 15.53
C PRO A 28 -5.79 -6.69 16.78
N ASP A 29 -5.84 -6.01 17.92
CA ASP A 29 -6.38 -6.57 19.15
C ASP A 29 -7.92 -6.60 19.08
N PRO A 30 -8.57 -7.78 19.16
CA PRO A 30 -10.04 -7.89 19.11
C PRO A 30 -10.74 -7.25 20.31
N ALA A 31 -10.05 -7.06 21.44
CA ALA A 31 -10.60 -6.41 22.62
C ALA A 31 -10.73 -4.88 22.45
N VAL A 32 -9.95 -4.31 21.53
CA VAL A 32 -9.82 -2.86 21.35
C VAL A 32 -10.62 -2.39 20.13
N PRO A 33 -11.42 -1.31 20.25
CA PRO A 33 -12.08 -0.71 19.10
C PRO A 33 -11.07 -0.25 18.04
N ALA A 34 -11.41 -0.37 16.76
CA ALA A 34 -10.49 -0.08 15.66
C ALA A 34 -9.86 1.33 15.74
N GLY A 35 -10.64 2.34 16.12
CA GLY A 35 -10.19 3.73 16.24
C GLY A 35 -9.23 3.99 17.40
N ALA A 36 -9.16 3.11 18.39
CA ALA A 36 -8.18 3.19 19.48
C ALA A 36 -6.82 2.58 19.09
N LEU A 37 -6.77 1.79 18.01
CA LEU A 37 -5.51 1.32 17.46
C LEU A 37 -4.83 2.46 16.68
N PRO A 38 -3.55 2.78 16.94
CA PRO A 38 -2.84 3.89 16.28
C PRO A 38 -2.88 3.80 14.75
N VAL A 39 -2.80 2.59 14.19
CA VAL A 39 -2.81 2.35 12.75
C VAL A 39 -4.07 2.86 12.03
N PHE A 40 -5.22 2.89 12.71
CA PHE A 40 -6.49 3.30 12.11
C PHE A 40 -6.90 4.69 12.59
N GLY A 41 -6.82 4.97 13.89
CA GLY A 41 -7.22 6.26 14.45
C GLY A 41 -6.38 7.43 13.94
N GLU A 42 -5.05 7.32 14.04
CA GLU A 42 -4.14 8.38 13.60
C GLU A 42 -4.10 8.49 12.08
N LEU A 43 -4.14 7.36 11.37
CA LEU A 43 -4.17 7.34 9.91
C LEU A 43 -5.44 8.00 9.38
N HIS A 44 -6.59 7.72 9.99
CA HIS A 44 -7.85 8.38 9.66
C HIS A 44 -7.79 9.88 9.90
N ALA A 45 -7.25 10.30 11.05
CA ALA A 45 -7.08 11.71 11.38
C ALA A 45 -6.12 12.42 10.40
N ALA A 46 -5.00 11.78 10.05
CA ALA A 46 -4.04 12.29 9.08
C ALA A 46 -4.66 12.41 7.67
N ALA A 47 -5.40 11.38 7.24
CA ALA A 47 -6.10 11.38 5.96
C ALA A 47 -7.16 12.50 5.89
N ARG A 48 -7.91 12.72 6.98
CA ARG A 48 -8.90 13.81 7.06
C ARG A 48 -8.25 15.18 7.01
N ARG A 49 -7.18 15.43 7.77
CA ARG A 49 -6.41 16.69 7.73
C ARG A 49 -5.86 16.97 6.35
N ARG A 50 -5.28 15.94 5.70
CA ARG A 50 -4.75 16.04 4.34
C ARG A 50 -5.84 16.37 3.34
N ALA A 51 -6.96 15.64 3.36
CA ALA A 51 -8.05 15.88 2.42
C ALA A 51 -8.67 17.27 2.62
N ALA A 52 -8.81 17.74 3.86
CA ALA A 52 -9.26 19.11 4.14
C ALA A 52 -8.28 20.17 3.59
N ALA A 53 -6.97 19.98 3.78
CA ALA A 53 -5.96 20.89 3.22
C ALA A 53 -5.98 20.92 1.68
N HIS A 54 -6.28 19.79 1.04
CA HIS A 54 -6.42 19.69 -0.41
C HIS A 54 -7.69 20.34 -0.99
N LEU A 55 -8.64 20.81 -0.18
CA LEU A 55 -9.79 21.59 -0.67
C LEU A 55 -9.43 23.04 -0.99
N VAL A 56 -8.47 23.61 -0.26
CA VAL A 56 -8.15 25.04 -0.32
C VAL A 56 -7.57 25.44 -1.69
N LEU A 57 -6.71 24.59 -2.25
CA LEU A 57 -6.02 24.89 -3.50
C LEU A 57 -6.92 24.78 -4.75
N PRO A 58 -7.65 23.68 -5.02
CA PRO A 58 -8.39 23.52 -6.27
C PRO A 58 -9.59 24.46 -6.40
N LEU A 59 -10.23 24.87 -5.31
CA LEU A 59 -11.47 25.63 -5.37
C LEU A 59 -11.31 27.00 -6.07
N PRO A 60 -10.32 27.86 -5.72
CA PRO A 60 -10.05 29.10 -6.45
C PRO A 60 -9.74 28.89 -7.93
N PHE A 61 -9.03 27.81 -8.29
CA PHE A 61 -8.71 27.55 -9.70
C PHE A 61 -9.92 27.10 -10.51
N VAL A 62 -10.84 26.33 -9.93
CA VAL A 62 -12.09 25.97 -10.61
C VAL A 62 -12.95 27.22 -10.81
N ILE A 63 -13.08 28.08 -9.80
CA ILE A 63 -13.85 29.33 -9.89
C ILE A 63 -13.22 30.28 -10.91
N GLY A 64 -11.90 30.50 -10.80
CA GLY A 64 -11.15 31.35 -11.73
C GLY A 64 -11.19 30.82 -13.16
N GLY A 65 -10.99 29.52 -13.37
CA GLY A 65 -11.13 28.89 -14.68
C GLY A 65 -12.54 29.05 -15.25
N THR A 66 -13.58 28.89 -14.44
CA THR A 66 -14.97 29.12 -14.88
C THR A 66 -15.20 30.59 -15.26
N ALA A 67 -14.68 31.54 -14.49
CA ALA A 67 -14.79 32.97 -14.82
C ALA A 67 -14.06 33.31 -16.13
N LEU A 68 -12.88 32.72 -16.37
CA LEU A 68 -12.09 32.95 -17.59
C LEU A 68 -12.77 32.44 -18.86
N LEU A 69 -13.63 31.41 -18.78
CA LEU A 69 -14.45 30.96 -19.93
C LEU A 69 -15.32 32.09 -20.50
N PHE A 70 -15.74 33.03 -19.66
CA PHE A 70 -16.57 34.17 -20.08
C PHE A 70 -15.74 35.41 -20.47
N GLY A 71 -14.41 35.38 -20.28
CA GLY A 71 -13.53 36.55 -20.36
C GLY A 71 -12.79 36.77 -21.69
N ARG A 72 -13.08 36.01 -22.75
CA ARG A 72 -12.36 36.03 -24.05
C ARG A 72 -10.88 35.59 -24.00
N PHE A 73 -10.43 34.89 -22.96
CA PHE A 73 -9.03 34.46 -22.78
C PHE A 73 -8.69 33.10 -23.44
N GLY A 74 -9.31 32.79 -24.57
CA GLY A 74 -9.24 31.44 -25.19
C GLY A 74 -10.04 30.39 -24.40
N ILE A 75 -9.96 29.13 -24.83
CA ILE A 75 -10.73 28.02 -24.22
C ILE A 75 -9.81 27.07 -23.47
N ALA A 76 -8.56 26.91 -23.91
CA ALA A 76 -7.67 25.87 -23.38
C ALA A 76 -7.26 26.09 -21.92
N ALA A 77 -6.88 27.32 -21.54
CA ALA A 77 -6.49 27.63 -20.16
C ALA A 77 -7.67 27.52 -19.16
N PRO A 78 -8.85 28.10 -19.43
CA PRO A 78 -10.04 27.88 -18.60
C PRO A 78 -10.42 26.39 -18.48
N LEU A 79 -10.40 25.66 -19.59
CA LEU A 79 -10.73 24.23 -19.61
C LEU A 79 -9.73 23.41 -18.80
N PHE A 80 -8.43 23.67 -18.95
CA PHE A 80 -7.39 23.04 -18.15
C PHE A 80 -7.62 23.25 -16.66
N LEU A 81 -7.86 24.49 -16.24
CA LEU A 81 -8.11 24.82 -14.83
C LEU A 81 -9.35 24.09 -14.29
N VAL A 82 -10.47 24.16 -15.02
CA VAL A 82 -11.72 23.53 -14.58
C VAL A 82 -11.60 22.01 -14.54
N VAL A 83 -11.05 21.38 -15.58
CA VAL A 83 -10.95 19.91 -15.64
C VAL A 83 -9.95 19.39 -14.63
N PHE A 84 -8.73 19.93 -14.58
CA PHE A 84 -7.68 19.42 -13.70
C PHE A 84 -8.03 19.64 -12.22
N PHE A 85 -8.37 20.88 -11.85
CA PHE A 85 -8.69 21.18 -10.45
C PHE A 85 -10.09 20.68 -10.07
N GLY A 86 -11.03 20.55 -11.02
CA GLY A 86 -12.32 19.93 -10.79
C GLY A 86 -12.21 18.45 -10.47
N VAL A 87 -11.38 17.69 -11.21
CA VAL A 87 -11.08 16.28 -10.88
C VAL A 87 -10.40 16.16 -9.51
N LEU A 88 -9.46 17.05 -9.19
CA LEU A 88 -8.80 17.07 -7.88
C LEU A 88 -9.79 17.36 -6.75
N LEU A 89 -10.70 18.33 -6.94
CA LEU A 89 -11.75 18.69 -6.00
C LEU A 89 -12.72 17.52 -5.79
N LEU A 90 -13.23 16.92 -6.87
CA LEU A 90 -14.13 15.78 -6.83
C LEU A 90 -13.48 14.58 -6.11
N THR A 91 -12.22 14.29 -6.42
CA THR A 91 -11.45 13.23 -5.75
C THR A 91 -11.31 13.51 -4.26
N THR A 92 -11.04 14.76 -3.88
CA THR A 92 -10.91 15.17 -2.48
C THR A 92 -12.23 15.02 -1.73
N VAL A 93 -13.34 15.45 -2.33
CA VAL A 93 -14.70 15.27 -1.78
C VAL A 93 -15.06 13.79 -1.64
N ALA A 94 -14.72 12.96 -2.64
CA ALA A 94 -14.93 11.51 -2.59
C ALA A 94 -14.13 10.85 -1.46
N ILE A 95 -12.87 11.25 -1.25
CA ILE A 95 -12.04 10.79 -0.13
C ILE A 95 -12.66 11.20 1.21
N LEU A 96 -13.03 12.48 1.39
CA LEU A 96 -13.68 12.96 2.62
C LEU A 96 -14.98 12.22 2.92
N THR A 97 -15.78 11.96 1.89
CA THR A 97 -17.03 11.19 2.02
C THR A 97 -16.75 9.75 2.44
N THR A 98 -15.73 9.11 1.86
CA THR A 98 -15.30 7.76 2.22
C THR A 98 -14.80 7.70 3.66
N LEU A 99 -13.98 8.67 4.07
CA LEU A 99 -13.53 8.79 5.46
C LEU A 99 -14.73 8.98 6.40
N ARG A 100 -15.66 9.88 6.10
CA ARG A 100 -16.86 10.07 6.92
C ARG A 100 -17.66 8.78 7.09
N LYS A 101 -17.79 7.98 6.02
CA LYS A 101 -18.44 6.66 6.06
C LYS A 101 -17.66 5.61 6.87
N ALA A 102 -16.36 5.79 7.05
CA ALA A 102 -15.51 4.92 7.87
C ALA A 102 -15.63 5.18 9.38
N VAL A 103 -16.10 6.35 9.81
CA VAL A 103 -16.17 6.74 11.23
C VAL A 103 -16.92 5.72 12.12
N PRO A 104 -18.08 5.18 11.72
CA PRO A 104 -18.76 4.16 12.53
C PRO A 104 -17.91 2.89 12.73
N PHE A 105 -17.12 2.50 11.73
CA PHE A 105 -16.22 1.33 11.82
C PHE A 105 -15.08 1.55 12.81
N LEU A 106 -14.68 2.79 13.08
CA LEU A 106 -13.68 3.10 14.12
C LEU A 106 -14.17 2.76 15.53
N ARG A 107 -15.49 2.62 15.74
CA ARG A 107 -16.06 2.18 17.01
C ARG A 107 -16.27 0.66 17.08
N ALA A 108 -16.22 -0.01 15.93
CA ALA A 108 -16.35 -1.46 15.85
C ALA A 108 -15.07 -2.16 16.30
N ARG A 109 -15.20 -3.44 16.66
CA ARG A 109 -14.08 -4.31 17.05
C ARG A 109 -13.77 -5.29 15.93
N PHE A 110 -12.51 -5.71 15.88
CA PHE A 110 -12.06 -6.69 14.90
C PHE A 110 -12.49 -8.10 15.28
N GLU A 111 -13.09 -8.78 14.31
CA GLU A 111 -13.47 -10.19 14.43
C GLU A 111 -12.52 -11.01 13.56
N PRO A 112 -11.83 -12.02 14.12
CA PRO A 112 -11.01 -12.92 13.32
C PRO A 112 -11.92 -13.82 12.49
N VAL A 113 -11.63 -13.93 11.19
CA VAL A 113 -12.34 -14.84 10.28
C VAL A 113 -11.32 -15.78 9.67
N VAL A 114 -11.50 -17.06 9.95
CA VAL A 114 -10.77 -18.17 9.32
C VAL A 114 -11.75 -18.88 8.41
N PRO A 115 -11.68 -18.69 7.09
CA PRO A 115 -12.59 -19.35 6.16
C PRO A 115 -12.38 -20.86 6.20
N ALA A 116 -13.47 -21.62 6.05
CA ALA A 116 -13.38 -23.05 5.77
C ALA A 116 -12.56 -23.31 4.48
N PRO A 117 -12.00 -24.52 4.27
CA PRO A 117 -11.19 -24.83 3.09
C PRO A 117 -11.88 -24.50 1.75
N ASP A 118 -13.18 -24.72 1.67
CA ASP A 118 -14.09 -24.42 0.56
C ASP A 118 -14.78 -23.04 0.66
N GLY A 119 -14.64 -22.38 1.82
CA GLY A 119 -15.25 -21.10 2.14
C GLY A 119 -14.55 -19.88 1.53
N LEU A 120 -13.65 -20.06 0.56
CA LEU A 120 -12.90 -18.98 -0.06
C LEU A 120 -12.95 -19.06 -1.59
N VAL A 121 -13.61 -18.08 -2.20
CA VAL A 121 -13.84 -18.04 -3.65
C VAL A 121 -13.40 -16.71 -4.24
N VAL A 122 -13.15 -16.68 -5.56
CA VAL A 122 -12.69 -15.50 -6.28
C VAL A 122 -13.44 -15.33 -7.61
N ALA A 123 -13.82 -14.09 -7.91
CA ALA A 123 -14.41 -13.68 -9.18
C ALA A 123 -13.75 -12.38 -9.64
N GLY A 124 -12.74 -12.50 -10.52
CA GLY A 124 -11.93 -11.36 -10.96
C GLY A 124 -11.20 -10.67 -9.79
N ARG A 125 -11.52 -9.40 -9.51
CA ARG A 125 -10.96 -8.63 -8.39
C ARG A 125 -11.73 -8.78 -7.07
N ARG A 126 -12.83 -9.54 -7.08
CA ARG A 126 -13.66 -9.78 -5.90
C ARG A 126 -13.30 -11.12 -5.27
N VAL A 127 -13.28 -11.15 -3.94
CA VAL A 127 -13.12 -12.34 -3.12
C VAL A 127 -14.38 -12.53 -2.31
N GLY A 128 -14.89 -13.75 -2.27
CA GLY A 128 -15.99 -14.19 -1.44
C GLY A 128 -15.44 -15.04 -0.30
N VAL A 129 -15.81 -14.71 0.92
CA VAL A 129 -15.43 -15.47 2.13
C VAL A 129 -16.72 -15.90 2.81
N ARG A 130 -16.88 -17.21 3.01
CA ARG A 130 -18.00 -17.76 3.79
C ARG A 130 -17.74 -17.49 5.27
N LEU A 131 -18.69 -16.82 5.90
CA LEU A 131 -18.67 -16.48 7.32
C LEU A 131 -19.21 -17.65 8.16
N PRO A 132 -18.91 -17.69 9.47
CA PRO A 132 -19.42 -18.74 10.37
C PRO A 132 -20.96 -18.80 10.45
N ASP A 133 -21.64 -17.68 10.20
CA ASP A 133 -23.10 -17.58 10.15
C ASP A 133 -23.71 -18.06 8.81
N GLY A 134 -22.89 -18.59 7.91
CA GLY A 134 -23.31 -19.12 6.61
C GLY A 134 -23.40 -18.07 5.50
N ARG A 135 -23.36 -16.77 5.82
CA ARG A 135 -23.39 -15.68 4.84
C ARG A 135 -22.04 -15.51 4.15
N TRP A 136 -22.04 -14.70 3.09
CA TRP A 136 -20.88 -14.43 2.24
C TRP A 136 -20.43 -12.98 2.35
N LEU A 137 -19.18 -12.81 2.77
CA LEU A 137 -18.47 -11.55 2.75
C LEU A 137 -17.83 -11.36 1.37
N HIS A 138 -18.26 -10.33 0.64
CA HIS A 138 -17.73 -9.96 -0.66
C HIS A 138 -16.82 -8.74 -0.51
N ALA A 139 -15.54 -8.90 -0.83
CA ALA A 139 -14.54 -7.85 -0.74
C ALA A 139 -13.83 -7.63 -2.08
N ARG A 140 -13.56 -6.38 -2.44
CA ARG A 140 -12.68 -6.08 -3.59
C ARG A 140 -11.24 -6.05 -3.10
N MET A 141 -10.44 -7.01 -3.55
CA MET A 141 -9.04 -7.13 -3.15
C MET A 141 -8.12 -7.03 -4.38
N PRO A 142 -7.09 -6.16 -4.35
CA PRO A 142 -6.07 -6.15 -5.40
C PRO A 142 -5.29 -7.47 -5.37
N ALA A 143 -4.65 -7.80 -6.50
CA ALA A 143 -3.87 -9.03 -6.65
C ALA A 143 -2.95 -9.39 -5.47
N PRO A 144 -2.12 -8.48 -4.91
CA PRO A 144 -1.27 -8.82 -3.76
C PRO A 144 -2.03 -9.32 -2.54
N LEU A 145 -3.16 -8.68 -2.20
CA LEU A 145 -3.96 -9.09 -1.05
C LEU A 145 -4.68 -10.43 -1.32
N ARG A 146 -5.07 -10.71 -2.57
CA ARG A 146 -5.64 -12.02 -2.93
C ARG A 146 -4.63 -13.15 -2.76
N VAL A 147 -3.39 -12.96 -3.23
CA VAL A 147 -2.32 -13.96 -3.06
C VAL A 147 -1.98 -14.12 -1.58
N GLN A 148 -1.88 -13.01 -0.83
CA GLN A 148 -1.64 -13.09 0.61
C GLN A 148 -2.76 -13.84 1.35
N LEU A 149 -4.04 -13.56 1.03
CA LEU A 149 -5.18 -14.26 1.61
C LEU A 149 -5.25 -15.74 1.21
N ALA A 150 -4.82 -16.09 -0.01
CA ALA A 150 -4.74 -17.46 -0.47
C ALA A 150 -3.77 -18.32 0.37
N GLY A 151 -2.70 -17.70 0.89
CA GLY A 151 -1.73 -18.33 1.78
C GLY A 151 -2.09 -18.25 3.26
N GLU A 152 -2.50 -17.08 3.75
CA GLU A 152 -2.82 -16.88 5.18
C GLU A 152 -4.16 -17.51 5.58
N ARG A 153 -5.12 -17.63 4.66
CA ARG A 153 -6.48 -18.16 4.91
C ARG A 153 -7.11 -17.58 6.18
N ARG A 154 -6.85 -16.30 6.42
CA ARG A 154 -7.34 -15.57 7.58
C ARG A 154 -7.43 -14.09 7.25
N LEU A 155 -8.46 -13.46 7.79
CA LEU A 155 -8.66 -12.01 7.70
C LEU A 155 -9.28 -11.49 8.98
N TRP A 156 -9.23 -10.18 9.13
CA TRP A 156 -9.89 -9.46 10.21
C TRP A 156 -11.04 -8.64 9.64
N LEU A 157 -12.20 -8.74 10.29
CA LEU A 157 -13.46 -8.14 9.87
C LEU A 157 -13.89 -7.06 10.86
N LEU A 158 -14.29 -5.89 10.34
CA LEU A 158 -15.08 -4.89 11.05
C LEU A 158 -16.48 -4.88 10.45
N ARG A 159 -17.48 -5.23 11.23
CA ARG A 159 -18.86 -5.42 10.76
C ARG A 159 -19.78 -4.30 11.26
N LEU A 160 -20.68 -3.85 10.39
CA LEU A 160 -21.71 -2.86 10.68
C LEU A 160 -22.98 -3.16 9.86
N GLY A 161 -23.81 -4.06 10.38
CA GLY A 161 -24.90 -4.67 9.62
C GLY A 161 -24.34 -5.44 8.42
N ASP A 162 -24.90 -5.21 7.23
CA ASP A 162 -24.45 -5.85 5.98
C ASP A 162 -23.24 -5.18 5.33
N ARG A 163 -22.71 -4.12 5.96
CA ARG A 163 -21.48 -3.47 5.51
C ARG A 163 -20.31 -3.94 6.36
N ALA A 164 -19.16 -4.09 5.72
CA ALA A 164 -17.96 -4.57 6.35
C ALA A 164 -16.72 -3.81 5.87
N MET A 165 -15.68 -3.82 6.70
CA MET A 165 -14.31 -3.55 6.28
C MET A 165 -13.43 -4.72 6.64
N VAL A 166 -12.44 -5.01 5.80
CA VAL A 166 -11.57 -6.17 5.95
C VAL A 166 -10.11 -5.74 5.90
N THR A 167 -9.28 -6.35 6.73
CA THR A 167 -7.82 -6.20 6.65
C THR A 167 -7.17 -7.57 6.76
N LEU A 168 -6.03 -7.75 6.10
CA LEU A 168 -5.21 -8.95 6.24
C LEU A 168 -4.12 -8.74 7.28
N PRO A 169 -3.63 -9.82 7.92
CA PRO A 169 -2.48 -9.76 8.83
C PRO A 169 -1.32 -8.94 8.23
N GLY A 170 -0.69 -8.08 9.03
CA GLY A 170 0.49 -7.29 8.62
C GLY A 170 0.27 -6.18 7.57
N THR A 171 -0.95 -5.96 7.05
CA THR A 171 -1.20 -4.94 5.99
C THR A 171 -1.68 -3.60 6.54
N GLY A 172 -2.53 -3.63 7.58
CA GLY A 172 -3.19 -2.45 8.17
C GLY A 172 -3.99 -1.60 7.17
N VAL A 173 -4.37 -2.16 6.03
CA VAL A 173 -5.20 -1.48 5.01
C VAL A 173 -6.61 -2.05 5.09
N LEU A 174 -7.59 -1.19 5.35
CA LEU A 174 -9.00 -1.56 5.34
C LEU A 174 -9.55 -1.51 3.91
N GLY A 175 -9.96 -2.67 3.40
CA GLY A 175 -10.76 -2.80 2.19
C GLY A 175 -12.25 -2.77 2.52
N THR A 176 -13.06 -2.17 1.67
CA THR A 176 -14.52 -2.23 1.81
C THR A 176 -15.06 -3.60 1.40
N ALA A 177 -16.08 -4.04 2.11
CA ALA A 177 -16.75 -5.30 1.87
C ALA A 177 -18.25 -5.21 2.20
N THR A 178 -19.02 -6.15 1.66
CA THR A 178 -20.46 -6.30 1.91
C THR A 178 -20.75 -7.74 2.30
N ILE A 179 -21.70 -7.94 3.21
CA ILE A 179 -22.17 -9.26 3.62
C ILE A 179 -23.50 -9.52 2.89
N THR A 180 -23.63 -10.71 2.31
CA THR A 180 -24.78 -11.12 1.49
C THR A 180 -25.09 -12.59 1.74
N ASP A 181 -26.27 -13.05 1.38
CA ASP A 181 -26.67 -14.45 1.64
C ASP A 181 -26.18 -15.44 0.57
N HIS A 182 -25.62 -14.96 -0.54
CA HIS A 182 -25.23 -15.77 -1.68
C HIS A 182 -23.74 -15.63 -2.02
N PRO A 183 -23.11 -16.68 -2.58
CA PRO A 183 -21.74 -16.57 -3.07
C PRO A 183 -21.63 -15.59 -4.23
N LEU A 184 -20.40 -15.20 -4.56
CA LEU A 184 -20.14 -14.38 -5.74
C LEU A 184 -20.58 -15.14 -7.01
N PRO A 185 -21.28 -14.48 -7.96
CA PRO A 185 -21.55 -15.07 -9.28
C PRO A 185 -20.24 -15.43 -9.99
N ASP A 186 -20.25 -16.56 -10.71
CA ASP A 186 -19.11 -17.10 -11.47
C ASP A 186 -17.83 -17.33 -10.65
N ALA A 187 -17.97 -17.45 -9.33
CA ALA A 187 -16.85 -17.59 -8.44
C ALA A 187 -16.23 -18.99 -8.52
N ARG A 188 -14.91 -19.01 -8.42
CA ARG A 188 -14.10 -20.23 -8.43
C ARG A 188 -13.40 -20.35 -7.08
N PRO A 189 -13.12 -21.56 -6.58
CA PRO A 189 -12.30 -21.73 -5.39
C PRO A 189 -10.97 -20.96 -5.54
N LEU A 190 -10.59 -20.19 -4.52
CA LEU A 190 -9.28 -19.57 -4.51
C LEU A 190 -8.25 -20.68 -4.20
N PRO A 191 -7.23 -20.90 -5.04
CA PRO A 191 -6.21 -21.92 -4.78
C PRO A 191 -5.47 -21.65 -3.47
N ALA A 192 -5.01 -22.70 -2.79
CA ALA A 192 -4.14 -22.52 -1.64
C ALA A 192 -2.74 -22.14 -2.11
N GLU A 193 -2.15 -21.14 -1.45
CA GLU A 193 -0.77 -20.74 -1.68
C GLU A 193 0.09 -21.22 -0.50
N SER A 194 1.36 -21.56 -0.77
CA SER A 194 2.28 -21.99 0.29
C SER A 194 2.60 -20.83 1.23
N ARG A 195 2.56 -21.09 2.54
CA ARG A 195 2.96 -20.14 3.58
C ARG A 195 4.48 -20.13 3.83
N VAL A 196 5.24 -21.01 3.19
CA VAL A 196 6.70 -21.05 3.38
C VAL A 196 7.29 -19.77 2.81
N PRO A 197 8.05 -18.98 3.61
CA PRO A 197 8.71 -17.78 3.11
C PRO A 197 9.58 -18.10 1.88
N ALA A 198 9.18 -17.57 0.73
CA ALA A 198 9.95 -17.69 -0.49
C ALA A 198 11.05 -16.61 -0.53
N PRO A 199 12.16 -16.85 -1.25
CA PRO A 199 13.13 -15.81 -1.58
C PRO A 199 12.45 -14.56 -2.14
N PRO A 200 12.94 -13.33 -1.88
CA PRO A 200 12.34 -12.10 -2.38
C PRO A 200 12.11 -12.10 -3.90
N ARG A 201 13.02 -12.70 -4.67
CA ARG A 201 12.91 -12.84 -6.14
C ARG A 201 11.73 -13.70 -6.59
N HIS A 202 11.33 -14.69 -5.77
CA HIS A 202 10.30 -15.69 -6.07
C HIS A 202 9.05 -15.57 -5.21
N ASP A 203 8.98 -14.55 -4.35
CA ASP A 203 7.82 -14.32 -3.49
C ASP A 203 6.61 -13.88 -4.35
N PRO A 204 5.52 -14.69 -4.40
CA PRO A 204 4.39 -14.42 -5.26
C PRO A 204 3.59 -13.20 -4.77
N VAL A 205 3.54 -12.95 -3.47
CA VAL A 205 2.87 -11.78 -2.88
C VAL A 205 3.66 -10.52 -3.22
N LEU A 206 4.99 -10.56 -3.10
CA LEU A 206 5.85 -9.44 -3.44
C LEU A 206 5.81 -9.13 -4.95
N THR A 207 5.81 -10.16 -5.78
CA THR A 207 5.69 -10.03 -7.24
C THR A 207 4.35 -9.39 -7.62
N ALA A 208 3.25 -9.85 -7.02
CA ALA A 208 1.92 -9.27 -7.21
C ALA A 208 1.83 -7.82 -6.70
N TYR A 209 2.45 -7.52 -5.56
CA TYR A 209 2.50 -6.17 -4.97
C TYR A 209 3.26 -5.20 -5.87
N ARG A 210 4.47 -5.60 -6.31
CA ARG A 210 5.32 -4.81 -7.20
C ARG A 210 4.65 -4.55 -8.55
N ARG A 211 4.00 -5.56 -9.14
CA ARG A 211 3.19 -5.39 -10.37
C ARG A 211 2.00 -4.45 -10.15
N HIS A 212 1.32 -4.55 -9.01
CA HIS A 212 0.21 -3.66 -8.66
C HIS A 212 0.67 -2.20 -8.54
N VAL A 213 1.75 -1.95 -7.79
CA VAL A 213 2.34 -0.61 -7.65
C VAL A 213 2.83 -0.09 -9.01
N GLY A 214 3.51 -0.91 -9.81
CA GLY A 214 3.94 -0.54 -11.16
C GLY A 214 2.77 -0.13 -12.05
N ASN A 215 1.64 -0.84 -12.00
CA ASN A 215 0.44 -0.47 -12.76
C ASN A 215 -0.20 0.84 -12.26
N LEU A 216 -0.20 1.10 -10.95
CA LEU A 216 -0.63 2.39 -10.39
C LEU A 216 0.28 3.54 -10.85
N MET A 217 1.59 3.29 -10.93
CA MET A 217 2.56 4.27 -11.44
C MET A 217 2.37 4.53 -12.92
N TRP A 218 2.09 3.51 -13.74
CA TRP A 218 1.74 3.69 -15.15
C TRP A 218 0.49 4.55 -15.33
N TYR A 219 -0.57 4.27 -14.56
CA TYR A 219 -1.77 5.10 -14.57
C TYR A 219 -1.44 6.56 -14.18
N SER A 220 -0.65 6.75 -13.12
CA SER A 220 -0.23 8.09 -12.67
C SER A 220 0.59 8.82 -13.74
N ALA A 221 1.53 8.12 -14.40
CA ALA A 221 2.32 8.67 -15.48
C ALA A 221 1.45 9.09 -16.68
N ALA A 222 0.45 8.30 -17.05
CA ALA A 222 -0.50 8.67 -18.10
C ALA A 222 -1.28 9.94 -17.73
N VAL A 223 -1.77 10.04 -16.49
CA VAL A 223 -2.45 11.25 -15.99
C VAL A 223 -1.53 12.47 -16.04
N TYR A 224 -0.28 12.35 -15.60
CA TYR A 224 0.69 13.45 -15.69
C TYR A 224 1.00 13.82 -17.14
N GLY A 225 1.14 12.84 -18.04
CA GLY A 225 1.36 13.08 -19.47
C GLY A 225 0.20 13.85 -20.11
N VAL A 226 -1.04 13.45 -19.84
CA VAL A 226 -2.23 14.19 -20.30
C VAL A 226 -2.26 15.61 -19.72
N THR A 227 -1.94 15.76 -18.44
CA THR A 227 -1.89 17.08 -17.79
C THR A 227 -0.83 17.98 -18.41
N ALA A 228 0.36 17.45 -18.72
CA ALA A 228 1.43 18.19 -19.39
C ALA A 228 1.02 18.60 -20.81
N ALA A 229 0.36 17.71 -21.56
CA ALA A 229 -0.15 18.01 -22.89
C ALA A 229 -1.21 19.12 -22.87
N LEU A 230 -2.12 19.09 -21.90
CA LEU A 230 -3.11 20.16 -21.72
C LEU A 230 -2.46 21.49 -21.34
N ALA A 231 -1.45 21.49 -20.47
CA ALA A 231 -0.71 22.70 -20.11
C ALA A 231 0.07 23.29 -21.31
N ALA A 232 0.67 22.43 -22.14
CA ALA A 232 1.33 22.83 -23.37
C ALA A 232 0.32 23.43 -24.37
N TRP A 233 -0.84 22.79 -24.53
CA TRP A 233 -1.92 23.32 -25.39
C TRP A 233 -2.43 24.67 -24.88
N ALA A 234 -2.66 24.81 -23.58
CA ALA A 234 -3.04 26.08 -22.96
C ALA A 234 -1.99 27.18 -23.23
N SER A 235 -0.69 26.85 -23.20
CA SER A 235 0.36 27.80 -23.52
C SER A 235 0.37 28.27 -24.98
N ALA A 236 -0.06 27.40 -25.90
CA ALA A 236 -0.13 27.70 -27.33
C ALA A 236 -1.39 28.52 -27.69
N ASP A 237 -2.49 28.33 -26.93
CA ASP A 237 -3.77 29.02 -27.12
C ASP A 237 -3.76 30.46 -26.55
N LEU A 238 -2.81 30.78 -25.67
CA LEU A 238 -2.70 32.12 -25.09
C LEU A 238 -2.20 33.14 -26.13
N PRO A 239 -2.85 34.31 -26.25
CA PRO A 239 -2.43 35.34 -27.19
C PRO A 239 -1.04 35.89 -26.85
N ASP A 240 -0.29 36.28 -27.90
CA ASP A 240 1.06 36.86 -27.80
C ASP A 240 1.06 38.33 -27.36
N GLU A 241 0.39 38.59 -26.24
CA GLU A 241 0.36 39.90 -25.59
C GLU A 241 1.41 39.97 -24.48
N ARG A 242 2.12 41.10 -24.38
CA ARG A 242 3.13 41.31 -23.32
C ARG A 242 2.56 41.11 -21.91
N ALA A 243 1.29 41.46 -21.70
CA ALA A 243 0.57 41.26 -20.44
C ALA A 243 0.42 39.77 -20.05
N LEU A 244 0.46 38.86 -21.03
CA LEU A 244 0.28 37.42 -20.85
C LEU A 244 1.58 36.61 -20.99
N ALA A 245 2.71 37.27 -21.29
CA ALA A 245 4.01 36.61 -21.43
C ALA A 245 4.39 35.78 -20.19
N ALA A 246 4.10 36.30 -18.99
CA ALA A 246 4.34 35.58 -17.74
C ALA A 246 3.43 34.34 -17.59
N ALA A 247 2.16 34.43 -18.00
CA ALA A 247 1.22 33.31 -17.97
C ALA A 247 1.61 32.21 -18.96
N LYS A 248 2.00 32.59 -20.18
CA LYS A 248 2.52 31.67 -21.21
C LYS A 248 3.80 30.99 -20.75
N GLY A 249 4.76 31.76 -20.23
CA GLY A 249 6.00 31.21 -19.65
C GLY A 249 5.74 30.26 -18.49
N GLY A 250 4.79 30.60 -17.60
CA GLY A 250 4.35 29.74 -16.50
C GLY A 250 3.71 28.43 -16.99
N ALA A 251 2.87 28.49 -18.02
CA ALA A 251 2.23 27.32 -18.61
C ALA A 251 3.25 26.39 -19.30
N VAL A 252 4.22 26.94 -20.05
CA VAL A 252 5.32 26.18 -20.64
C VAL A 252 6.17 25.51 -19.55
N PHE A 253 6.56 26.27 -18.51
CA PHE A 253 7.31 25.72 -17.38
C PHE A 253 6.55 24.58 -16.71
N LEU A 254 5.24 24.74 -16.47
CA LEU A 254 4.39 23.72 -15.87
C LEU A 254 4.31 22.47 -16.75
N ALA A 255 4.13 22.63 -18.06
CA ALA A 255 4.09 21.52 -19.01
C ALA A 255 5.40 20.70 -18.99
N VAL A 256 6.55 21.38 -19.05
CA VAL A 256 7.87 20.73 -18.99
C VAL A 256 8.09 20.05 -17.64
N PHE A 257 7.76 20.72 -16.53
CA PHE A 257 7.93 20.18 -15.20
C PHE A 257 7.07 18.92 -14.96
N ILE A 258 5.79 18.96 -15.33
CA ILE A 258 4.89 17.81 -15.22
C ILE A 258 5.31 16.69 -16.18
N GLY A 259 5.72 17.04 -17.40
CA GLY A 259 6.23 16.07 -18.38
C GLY A 259 7.47 15.32 -17.88
N LEU A 260 8.44 16.03 -17.31
CA LEU A 260 9.61 15.43 -16.68
C LEU A 260 9.23 14.53 -15.50
N PHE A 261 8.28 14.96 -14.68
CA PHE A 261 7.77 14.15 -13.58
C PHE A 261 7.10 12.86 -14.08
N ALA A 262 6.32 12.93 -15.16
CA ALA A 262 5.72 11.75 -15.80
C ALA A 262 6.81 10.75 -16.23
N LEU A 263 7.89 11.22 -16.85
CA LEU A 263 9.03 10.36 -17.25
C LEU A 263 9.71 9.70 -16.05
N ILE A 264 9.92 10.44 -14.95
CA ILE A 264 10.46 9.86 -13.71
C ILE A 264 9.54 8.75 -13.18
N VAL A 265 8.22 8.98 -13.18
CA VAL A 265 7.23 7.98 -12.74
C VAL A 265 7.21 6.77 -13.67
N VAL A 266 7.37 6.93 -14.99
CA VAL A 266 7.55 5.83 -15.94
C VAL A 266 8.78 5.00 -15.58
N GLY A 267 9.93 5.64 -15.35
CA GLY A 267 11.15 4.95 -14.93
C GLY A 267 10.94 4.15 -13.65
N ARG A 268 10.22 4.70 -12.67
CA ARG A 268 9.82 3.96 -11.45
C ARG A 268 8.87 2.81 -11.75
N ALA A 269 7.89 2.99 -12.63
CA ALA A 269 6.94 1.95 -13.00
C ALA A 269 7.66 0.73 -13.61
N ILE A 270 8.67 0.98 -14.46
CA ILE A 270 9.54 -0.06 -15.03
C ILE A 270 10.35 -0.75 -13.93
N GLN A 271 11.00 0.02 -13.05
CA GLN A 271 11.75 -0.54 -11.91
C GLN A 271 10.89 -1.44 -11.03
N PHE A 272 9.63 -1.07 -10.78
CA PHE A 272 8.70 -1.87 -9.98
C PHE A 272 8.20 -3.11 -10.72
N ARG A 273 8.31 -3.21 -12.04
CA ARG A 273 8.02 -4.46 -12.75
C ARG A 273 9.14 -5.48 -12.67
N SER A 274 10.37 -5.03 -12.42
CA SER A 274 11.51 -5.93 -12.22
C SER A 274 11.38 -6.71 -10.90
N PRO A 275 11.75 -8.00 -10.86
CA PRO A 275 11.86 -8.77 -9.63
C PRO A 275 12.80 -8.12 -8.62
N VAL A 276 12.66 -8.47 -7.34
CA VAL A 276 13.65 -8.06 -6.33
C VAL A 276 14.94 -8.87 -6.56
N PRO A 277 16.10 -8.21 -6.75
CA PRO A 277 17.35 -8.89 -7.06
C PRO A 277 18.02 -9.44 -5.79
N ALA A 278 17.29 -10.26 -5.02
CA ALA A 278 17.78 -10.89 -3.81
C ALA A 278 17.26 -12.32 -3.69
N ASP A 279 18.17 -13.23 -3.37
CA ASP A 279 17.91 -14.68 -3.34
C ASP A 279 17.60 -15.18 -1.92
N SER A 280 17.63 -14.29 -0.92
CA SER A 280 17.29 -14.62 0.46
C SER A 280 16.74 -13.41 1.21
N TRP A 281 15.99 -13.68 2.27
CA TRP A 281 15.65 -12.71 3.30
C TRP A 281 16.64 -12.82 4.44
N THR A 282 17.15 -11.70 4.95
CA THR A 282 17.92 -11.63 6.18
C THR A 282 17.07 -10.97 7.27
N GLU A 283 16.79 -11.72 8.33
CA GLU A 283 16.15 -11.21 9.53
C GLU A 283 17.18 -10.45 10.38
N LEU A 284 16.80 -9.26 10.83
CA LEU A 284 17.53 -8.46 11.80
C LEU A 284 16.67 -8.25 13.03
N SER A 285 17.26 -8.44 14.21
CA SER A 285 16.65 -8.04 15.48
C SER A 285 16.81 -6.54 15.64
N VAL A 286 15.72 -5.82 15.93
CA VAL A 286 15.72 -4.37 16.01
C VAL A 286 15.06 -3.84 17.28
N VAL A 287 15.55 -2.70 17.74
CA VAL A 287 14.97 -1.91 18.82
C VAL A 287 14.68 -0.53 18.26
N VAL A 288 13.44 -0.08 18.35
CA VAL A 288 13.02 1.25 17.90
C VAL A 288 13.34 2.26 19.00
N ASP A 289 14.17 3.27 18.69
CA ASP A 289 14.65 4.22 19.70
C ASP A 289 13.67 5.39 19.93
N ARG A 290 12.72 5.62 19.02
CA ARG A 290 11.77 6.74 19.07
C ARG A 290 10.33 6.33 18.79
N PRO A 291 9.33 7.00 19.37
CA PRO A 291 7.94 6.79 19.00
C PRO A 291 7.71 6.91 17.50
N ILE A 292 6.81 6.07 17.00
CA ILE A 292 6.39 6.07 15.60
C ILE A 292 5.81 7.44 15.25
N SER A 293 6.32 8.07 14.19
CA SER A 293 5.80 9.36 13.71
C SER A 293 5.13 9.21 12.35
N ILE A 294 3.84 9.58 12.28
CA ILE A 294 3.04 9.57 11.06
C ILE A 294 3.09 10.95 10.41
N ASN A 295 3.56 11.02 9.17
CA ASN A 295 3.60 12.27 8.41
C ASN A 295 2.23 12.62 7.82
N ARG A 296 2.12 13.82 7.21
CA ARG A 296 0.87 14.29 6.57
C ARG A 296 0.33 13.39 5.45
N TYR A 297 1.15 12.48 4.93
CA TYR A 297 0.77 11.53 3.88
C TYR A 297 0.30 10.19 4.43
N GLY A 298 0.24 10.01 5.76
CA GLY A 298 -0.08 8.73 6.39
C GLY A 298 1.07 7.73 6.33
N LEU A 299 2.29 8.19 6.03
CA LEU A 299 3.49 7.35 5.98
C LEU A 299 4.33 7.59 7.23
N VAL A 300 5.05 6.55 7.62
CA VAL A 300 5.78 6.52 8.87
C VAL A 300 7.27 6.74 8.67
N ARG A 301 7.88 7.40 9.65
CA ARG A 301 9.32 7.35 9.89
C ARG A 301 9.57 6.57 11.19
N ILE A 302 10.44 5.57 11.12
CA ILE A 302 11.02 4.91 12.29
C ILE A 302 12.54 4.88 12.20
N GLU A 303 13.19 4.95 13.36
CA GLU A 303 14.63 4.83 13.50
C GLU A 303 14.95 4.10 14.80
N GLY A 304 16.09 3.42 14.82
CA GLY A 304 16.44 2.53 15.91
C GLY A 304 17.81 1.90 15.72
N ARG A 305 18.04 0.81 16.45
CA ARG A 305 19.24 -0.04 16.36
C ARG A 305 18.87 -1.41 15.82
N ALA A 306 19.73 -1.97 14.98
CA ALA A 306 19.60 -3.28 14.37
C ALA A 306 20.84 -4.13 14.67
N LEU A 307 20.62 -5.37 15.10
CA LEU A 307 21.66 -6.36 15.28
C LEU A 307 21.90 -7.09 13.96
N LEU A 308 23.11 -6.98 13.43
CA LEU A 308 23.54 -7.67 12.23
C LEU A 308 23.84 -9.16 12.51
N PRO A 309 23.87 -10.01 11.47
CA PRO A 309 24.21 -11.43 11.63
C PRO A 309 25.60 -11.69 12.22
N ASP A 310 26.52 -10.73 12.12
CA ASP A 310 27.87 -10.78 12.69
C ASP A 310 27.94 -10.30 14.15
N GLY A 311 26.78 -10.01 14.77
CA GLY A 311 26.70 -9.52 16.15
C GLY A 311 26.91 -8.02 16.32
N ARG A 312 27.26 -7.27 15.25
CA ARG A 312 27.41 -5.82 15.35
C ARG A 312 26.05 -5.13 15.44
N THR A 313 25.96 -4.11 16.28
CA THR A 313 24.78 -3.23 16.32
C THR A 313 25.03 -2.00 15.45
N VAL A 314 24.11 -1.73 14.53
CA VAL A 314 24.13 -0.55 13.65
C VAL A 314 22.86 0.25 13.80
N GLY A 315 22.88 1.53 13.45
CA GLY A 315 21.65 2.30 13.36
C GLY A 315 20.80 1.78 12.20
N PHE A 316 19.48 1.97 12.26
CA PHE A 316 18.65 1.84 11.08
C PHE A 316 17.65 3.00 11.00
N ARG A 317 17.29 3.35 9.78
CA ARG A 317 16.28 4.37 9.50
C ARG A 317 15.41 3.93 8.34
N MET A 318 14.10 4.00 8.55
CA MET A 318 13.09 3.84 7.52
C MET A 318 12.30 5.14 7.38
N ARG A 319 12.11 5.59 6.13
CA ARG A 319 11.32 6.78 5.80
C ARG A 319 10.22 6.39 4.84
N ASN A 320 9.06 7.01 4.99
CA ASN A 320 7.93 6.85 4.10
C ASN A 320 7.44 5.39 3.99
N VAL A 321 7.43 4.66 5.11
CA VAL A 321 6.95 3.26 5.15
C VAL A 321 5.49 3.19 5.58
N ALA A 322 4.79 2.11 5.21
CA ALA A 322 3.42 1.86 5.64
C ALA A 322 3.35 1.73 7.18
N VAL A 323 2.28 2.24 7.78
CA VAL A 323 2.09 2.21 9.25
C VAL A 323 2.10 0.78 9.78
N ALA A 324 1.46 -0.16 9.09
CA ALA A 324 1.43 -1.56 9.49
C ALA A 324 2.82 -2.21 9.51
N PHE A 325 3.66 -1.88 8.53
CA PHE A 325 5.03 -2.39 8.48
C PHE A 325 5.86 -1.82 9.64
N ALA A 326 5.74 -0.51 9.90
CA ALA A 326 6.41 0.11 11.03
C ALA A 326 5.97 -0.46 12.38
N LEU A 327 4.67 -0.70 12.56
CA LEU A 327 4.12 -1.31 13.77
C LEU A 327 4.57 -2.75 13.93
N ALA A 328 4.57 -3.54 12.85
CA ALA A 328 5.11 -4.90 12.88
C ALA A 328 6.57 -4.87 13.35
N THR A 329 7.42 -4.04 12.74
CA THR A 329 8.82 -3.92 13.16
C THR A 329 8.98 -3.47 14.62
N ALA A 330 8.20 -2.48 15.05
CA ALA A 330 8.29 -1.96 16.42
C ALA A 330 7.79 -2.93 17.49
N THR A 331 6.72 -3.68 17.20
CA THR A 331 6.08 -4.60 18.15
C THR A 331 6.78 -5.94 18.22
N THR A 332 7.31 -6.44 17.10
CA THR A 332 7.93 -7.77 17.05
C THR A 332 9.43 -7.73 17.25
N GLY A 333 10.06 -6.56 17.10
CA GLY A 333 11.51 -6.40 17.08
C GLY A 333 12.16 -7.06 15.86
N GLN A 334 11.42 -7.32 14.78
CA GLN A 334 11.93 -7.95 13.57
C GLN A 334 11.92 -6.98 12.38
N LEU A 335 13.04 -6.92 11.67
CA LEU A 335 13.17 -6.26 10.38
C LEU A 335 13.75 -7.24 9.36
N TRP A 336 13.02 -7.48 8.26
CA TRP A 336 13.51 -8.34 7.19
C TRP A 336 14.06 -7.49 6.04
N ILE A 337 15.31 -7.74 5.68
CA ILE A 337 16.00 -7.11 4.56
C ILE A 337 16.16 -8.12 3.43
N ALA A 338 15.95 -7.67 2.19
CA ALA A 338 16.21 -8.48 1.01
C ALA A 338 17.72 -8.54 0.74
N GLY A 339 18.30 -9.75 0.83
CA GLY A 339 19.73 -10.01 0.69
C GLY A 339 20.55 -9.59 1.91
N ALA A 340 21.88 -9.63 1.76
CA ALA A 340 22.81 -9.33 2.86
C ALA A 340 22.74 -7.84 3.27
N PRO A 341 22.71 -7.54 4.58
CA PRO A 341 22.70 -6.17 5.08
C PRO A 341 24.01 -5.45 4.74
N ARG A 342 23.91 -4.23 4.23
CA ARG A 342 25.06 -3.40 3.85
C ARG A 342 24.97 -2.04 4.57
N PRO A 343 25.71 -1.84 5.67
CA PRO A 343 25.79 -0.54 6.36
C PRO A 343 26.12 0.60 5.39
N GLY A 344 25.55 1.77 5.64
CA GLY A 344 25.66 2.96 4.80
C GLY A 344 24.75 2.98 3.56
N LYS A 345 24.26 1.83 3.08
CA LYS A 345 23.42 1.70 1.87
C LYS A 345 21.95 1.50 2.20
N SER A 346 21.08 1.91 1.28
CA SER A 346 19.65 1.58 1.36
C SER A 346 19.42 0.16 0.86
N ALA A 347 18.58 -0.58 1.56
CA ALA A 347 18.15 -1.93 1.21
C ALA A 347 16.63 -1.99 1.15
N ILE A 348 16.12 -2.93 0.35
CA ILE A 348 14.69 -3.25 0.32
C ILE A 348 14.36 -3.98 1.62
N ALA A 349 13.35 -3.50 2.33
CA ALA A 349 12.84 -4.14 3.54
C ALA A 349 11.37 -4.49 3.35
N GLY A 350 10.89 -5.52 4.04
CA GLY A 350 9.50 -5.94 3.96
C GLY A 350 9.19 -7.01 4.99
N ILE A 351 8.09 -7.72 4.77
CA ILE A 351 7.73 -8.92 5.53
C ILE A 351 7.57 -10.05 4.51
N PRO A 352 8.29 -11.19 4.66
CA PRO A 352 8.17 -12.30 3.72
C PRO A 352 6.71 -12.79 3.60
N GLY A 353 6.22 -13.02 2.38
CA GLY A 353 4.85 -13.46 2.11
C GLY A 353 3.76 -12.40 2.33
N HIS A 354 4.13 -11.14 2.53
CA HIS A 354 3.17 -10.07 2.85
C HIS A 354 3.27 -8.90 1.86
N ALA A 355 2.13 -8.25 1.60
CA ALA A 355 2.02 -7.14 0.66
C ALA A 355 2.53 -5.80 1.22
N VAL A 356 3.67 -5.83 1.92
CA VAL A 356 4.29 -4.65 2.54
C VAL A 356 5.78 -4.59 2.22
N MET A 357 6.22 -3.43 1.75
CA MET A 357 7.60 -3.17 1.38
C MET A 357 7.96 -1.71 1.68
N GLY A 358 9.20 -1.48 2.05
CA GLY A 358 9.80 -0.18 2.20
C GLY A 358 11.28 -0.21 1.88
N THR A 359 11.95 0.90 2.19
CA THR A 359 13.41 0.99 2.12
C THR A 359 13.95 1.26 3.52
N ALA A 360 14.92 0.46 3.95
CA ALA A 360 15.66 0.66 5.19
C ALA A 360 17.10 1.06 4.86
N ARG A 361 17.63 2.05 5.57
CA ARG A 361 19.05 2.40 5.52
C ARG A 361 19.67 1.99 6.85
N LEU A 362 20.68 1.13 6.79
CA LEU A 362 21.53 0.81 7.92
C LEU A 362 22.60 1.90 8.02
N VAL A 363 22.80 2.48 9.20
CA VAL A 363 23.63 3.66 9.46
C VAL A 363 24.83 3.27 10.29
#